data_AF-A0A7W1YIU4-F1
#
_entry.id   AF-A0A7W1YIU4-F1
#
_cell.length_a   1.000
_cell.length_b   1.000
_cell.length_c   1.000
_cell.angle_alpha   90.00
_cell.angle_beta   90.00
_cell.angle_gamma   90.00
#
_symmetry.space_group_name_H-M   'P 1'
#
loop_
_entity.id
_entity.type
_entity.pdbx_description
1 polymer ?
#
loop_
_entity_poly.entity_id
_entity_poly.type
_entity_poly.pdbx_seq_one_letter_code
_entity_poly.pdbx_strand_id
1 'polypeptide(L)'
;MLRSCQRFLLLVLCCLPLPALAAVPKKAPPPPPGPEAMEIKTLMVERGKLMIDNPMNQHSMDDDWRGFQPGKWQCEDGQGVKVTAVPGDHGPYRIRHFDLTDFVLQVSFMFDGVDELNFGFDNDGGQHLMGCHLSPDSIAIGRTPLIGKDRKDDAMDHATCKLERGVWHTLVWECKGQEMMACVDQQWVVYGHTDGIDCYKTYTAFSTGAVPGKFIHVANYRAWQAGAFTAEWETKKRARVVEYKSKKH
;
A
#
# COMPACT_ATOMS: atom_id res chain seq x y z
N MET A 1 8.54 -48.73 83.67
CA MET A 1 9.56 -48.25 82.70
C MET A 1 8.93 -48.22 81.33
N LEU A 2 9.04 -47.07 80.66
CA LEU A 2 8.40 -46.72 79.39
C LEU A 2 8.96 -47.50 78.20
N ARG A 3 8.15 -47.68 77.15
CA ARG A 3 8.33 -47.17 75.77
C ARG A 3 7.26 -47.82 74.86
N SER A 4 6.29 -47.05 74.39
CA SER A 4 6.31 -46.12 73.24
C SER A 4 5.76 -46.82 72.00
N CYS A 5 4.48 -46.56 71.75
CA CYS A 5 3.70 -47.04 70.61
C CYS A 5 3.83 -46.00 69.48
N GLN A 6 4.65 -46.28 68.47
CA GLN A 6 4.81 -45.41 67.30
C GLN A 6 3.72 -45.74 66.27
N ARG A 7 2.70 -44.88 66.17
CA ARG A 7 1.75 -44.86 65.04
C ARG A 7 2.37 -44.07 63.90
N PHE A 8 2.69 -44.74 62.80
CA PHE A 8 3.00 -44.08 61.52
C PHE A 8 1.68 -43.64 60.87
N LEU A 9 1.45 -42.34 60.81
CA LEU A 9 0.35 -41.73 60.05
C LEU A 9 0.87 -41.46 58.64
N LEU A 10 0.47 -42.27 57.66
CA LEU A 10 0.80 -42.09 56.25
C LEU A 10 -0.15 -41.01 55.68
N LEU A 11 0.36 -39.80 55.46
CA LEU A 11 -0.39 -38.72 54.83
C LEU A 11 -0.30 -38.88 53.30
N VAL A 12 -1.31 -39.49 52.68
CA VAL A 12 -1.43 -39.58 51.23
C VAL A 12 -2.00 -38.27 50.71
N LEU A 13 -1.14 -37.37 50.24
CA LEU A 13 -1.52 -36.14 49.55
C LEU A 13 -2.00 -36.50 48.13
N CYS A 14 -3.31 -36.57 47.93
CA CYS A 14 -3.91 -36.64 46.59
C CYS A 14 -3.73 -35.29 45.88
N CYS A 15 -2.66 -35.14 45.10
CA CYS A 15 -2.56 -34.06 44.10
C CYS A 15 -3.49 -34.37 42.93
N LEU A 16 -4.73 -33.88 43.00
CA LEU A 16 -5.64 -33.85 41.86
C LEU A 16 -5.13 -32.84 40.83
N PRO A 17 -4.95 -33.20 39.54
CA PRO A 17 -4.63 -32.23 38.51
C PRO A 17 -5.83 -31.29 38.32
N LEU A 18 -5.64 -30.01 38.64
CA LEU A 18 -6.57 -28.95 38.26
C LEU A 18 -6.64 -28.89 36.73
N PRO A 19 -7.83 -28.96 36.12
CA PRO A 19 -7.96 -28.74 34.68
C PRO A 19 -7.50 -27.32 34.39
N ALA A 20 -6.44 -27.19 33.60
CA ALA A 20 -6.04 -25.91 33.04
C ALA A 20 -7.20 -25.40 32.19
N LEU A 21 -7.91 -24.40 32.68
CA LEU A 21 -8.85 -23.60 31.89
C LEU A 21 -8.03 -22.95 30.78
N ALA A 22 -7.99 -23.60 29.62
CA ALA A 22 -7.48 -23.00 28.40
C ALA A 22 -8.32 -21.75 28.14
N ALA A 23 -7.71 -20.57 28.28
CA ALA A 23 -8.34 -19.32 27.94
C ALA A 23 -8.81 -19.43 26.48
N VAL A 24 -10.12 -19.34 26.27
CA VAL A 24 -10.70 -19.27 24.93
C VAL A 24 -10.01 -18.11 24.22
N PRO A 25 -9.30 -18.35 23.10
CA PRO A 25 -8.61 -17.27 22.40
C PRO A 25 -9.66 -16.21 22.07
N LYS A 26 -9.46 -15.00 22.60
CA LYS A 26 -10.34 -13.87 22.37
C LYS A 26 -10.41 -13.65 20.86
N LYS A 27 -11.58 -13.90 20.27
CA LYS A 27 -11.82 -13.72 18.83
C LYS A 27 -11.36 -12.31 18.46
N ALA A 28 -10.43 -12.21 17.51
CA ALA A 28 -9.96 -10.92 17.03
C ALA A 28 -11.17 -10.08 16.59
N PRO A 29 -11.18 -8.76 16.87
CA PRO A 29 -12.24 -7.90 16.37
C PRO A 29 -12.35 -8.04 14.83
N PRO A 30 -13.57 -7.96 14.27
CA PRO A 30 -13.73 -8.01 12.83
C PRO A 30 -12.91 -6.88 12.19
N PRO A 31 -12.34 -7.09 10.99
CA PRO A 31 -11.62 -6.02 10.31
C PRO A 31 -12.57 -4.86 10.00
N PRO A 32 -12.05 -3.62 9.90
CA PRO A 32 -12.88 -2.47 9.58
C PRO A 32 -13.52 -2.66 8.20
N PRO A 33 -14.74 -2.13 7.96
CA PRO A 33 -15.30 -2.07 6.61
C PRO A 33 -14.33 -1.31 5.71
N GLY A 34 -14.32 -1.67 4.43
CA GLY A 34 -13.59 -0.99 3.38
C GLY A 34 -14.04 0.46 3.24
N PRO A 35 -13.20 1.33 2.67
CA PRO A 35 -13.48 2.73 2.62
C PRO A 35 -14.55 2.97 1.55
N GLU A 36 -15.51 3.83 1.85
CA GLU A 36 -16.32 4.43 0.80
C GLU A 36 -15.39 5.11 -0.22
N ALA A 37 -15.70 4.95 -1.51
CA ALA A 37 -14.91 5.54 -2.58
C ALA A 37 -15.03 7.07 -2.54
N MET A 38 -14.23 7.73 -1.71
CA MET A 38 -14.16 9.18 -1.63
C MET A 38 -13.19 9.69 -2.70
N GLU A 39 -13.67 10.56 -3.56
CA GLU A 39 -12.80 11.24 -4.52
C GLU A 39 -12.03 12.35 -3.81
N ILE A 40 -10.71 12.19 -3.71
CA ILE A 40 -9.83 13.16 -3.08
C ILE A 40 -9.47 14.24 -4.12
N LYS A 41 -9.36 15.50 -3.70
CA LYS A 41 -9.00 16.59 -4.61
C LYS A 41 -7.57 16.41 -5.12
N THR A 42 -7.37 16.60 -6.43
CA THR A 42 -6.04 16.70 -7.04
C THR A 42 -5.38 18.04 -6.72
N LEU A 43 -4.04 18.05 -6.65
CA LEU A 43 -3.26 19.21 -6.25
C LEU A 43 -2.52 19.85 -7.41
N MET A 44 -2.17 19.09 -8.46
CA MET A 44 -1.36 19.51 -9.60
C MET A 44 -2.21 19.71 -10.85
N VAL A 45 -2.98 18.70 -11.24
CA VAL A 45 -3.74 18.64 -12.51
C VAL A 45 -5.22 18.36 -12.28
N GLU A 46 -6.05 18.70 -13.25
CA GLU A 46 -7.44 18.26 -13.29
C GLU A 46 -7.52 16.77 -13.69
N ARG A 47 -8.58 16.07 -13.27
CA ARG A 47 -8.90 14.73 -13.80
C ARG A 47 -9.49 14.88 -15.20
N GLY A 48 -8.87 14.22 -16.18
CA GLY A 48 -9.39 14.09 -17.54
C GLY A 48 -10.29 12.86 -17.70
N LYS A 49 -10.15 12.18 -18.83
CA LYS A 49 -10.92 10.96 -19.14
C LYS A 49 -10.58 9.84 -18.15
N LEU A 50 -11.61 9.25 -17.54
CA LEU A 50 -11.49 8.04 -16.72
C LEU A 50 -11.07 6.85 -17.61
N MET A 51 -9.95 6.24 -17.25
CA MET A 51 -9.34 5.11 -17.98
C MET A 51 -9.59 3.79 -17.26
N ILE A 52 -9.53 3.81 -15.93
CA ILE A 52 -9.79 2.65 -15.07
C ILE A 52 -10.71 3.07 -13.93
N ASP A 53 -11.79 2.33 -13.74
CA ASP A 53 -12.59 2.33 -12.52
C ASP A 53 -12.65 0.89 -12.00
N ASN A 54 -11.84 0.59 -11.00
CA ASN A 54 -11.75 -0.73 -10.41
C ASN A 54 -12.04 -0.64 -8.90
N PRO A 55 -13.19 -1.13 -8.42
CA PRO A 55 -13.51 -1.11 -7.00
C PRO A 55 -12.56 -1.99 -6.16
N MET A 56 -11.80 -2.88 -6.81
CA MET A 56 -10.92 -3.89 -6.22
C MET A 56 -11.75 -4.86 -5.35
N ASN A 57 -12.61 -5.62 -6.01
CA ASN A 57 -13.37 -6.75 -5.46
C ASN A 57 -13.06 -8.04 -6.25
N GLN A 58 -13.67 -9.17 -5.86
CA GLN A 58 -13.30 -10.49 -6.42
C GLN A 58 -13.44 -10.55 -7.93
N HIS A 59 -14.46 -9.91 -8.48
CA HIS A 59 -14.70 -9.90 -9.92
C HIS A 59 -13.69 -8.99 -10.64
N SER A 60 -13.35 -7.85 -10.07
CA SER A 60 -12.54 -6.83 -10.74
C SER A 60 -11.04 -7.11 -10.73
N MET A 61 -10.56 -8.06 -9.92
CA MET A 61 -9.15 -8.46 -9.92
C MET A 61 -8.81 -9.54 -10.94
N ASP A 62 -9.72 -10.47 -11.22
CA ASP A 62 -9.40 -11.65 -12.03
C ASP A 62 -9.50 -11.38 -13.54
N ASP A 63 -10.28 -10.39 -13.97
CA ASP A 63 -10.50 -10.11 -15.40
C ASP A 63 -9.47 -9.13 -16.01
N ASP A 64 -8.96 -8.19 -15.20
CA ASP A 64 -8.17 -7.05 -15.71
C ASP A 64 -6.71 -7.01 -15.24
N TRP A 65 -6.37 -7.74 -14.18
CA TRP A 65 -5.03 -7.70 -13.58
C TRP A 65 -4.27 -9.01 -13.77
N ARG A 66 -3.14 -8.94 -14.47
CA ARG A 66 -2.28 -10.11 -14.74
C ARG A 66 -1.21 -10.23 -13.66
N GLY A 67 -1.09 -11.41 -13.05
CA GLY A 67 -0.04 -11.72 -12.09
C GLY A 67 1.22 -12.23 -12.77
N PHE A 68 2.39 -11.71 -12.37
CA PHE A 68 3.69 -12.27 -12.77
C PHE A 68 4.46 -12.88 -11.61
N GLN A 69 4.22 -12.43 -10.38
CA GLN A 69 4.82 -13.01 -9.18
C GLN A 69 3.71 -13.60 -8.30
N PRO A 70 4.00 -14.72 -7.62
CA PRO A 70 3.01 -15.41 -6.80
C PRO A 70 2.61 -14.55 -5.60
N GLY A 71 1.33 -14.62 -5.28
CA GLY A 71 0.71 -13.88 -4.19
C GLY A 71 -0.73 -14.33 -4.07
N LYS A 72 -1.28 -14.26 -2.86
CA LYS A 72 -2.70 -14.52 -2.62
C LYS A 72 -3.44 -13.19 -2.61
N TRP A 73 -4.44 -13.11 -3.46
CA TRP A 73 -5.28 -11.94 -3.67
C TRP A 73 -6.69 -12.35 -3.32
N GLN A 74 -7.11 -12.02 -2.11
CA GLN A 74 -8.35 -12.50 -1.53
C GLN A 74 -9.27 -11.30 -1.34
N CYS A 75 -10.44 -11.34 -1.95
CA CYS A 75 -11.41 -10.28 -1.70
C CYS A 75 -12.22 -10.66 -0.48
N GLU A 76 -12.22 -9.77 0.51
CA GLU A 76 -13.02 -9.90 1.72
C GLU A 76 -14.23 -8.98 1.55
N ASP A 77 -15.44 -9.50 1.76
CA ASP A 77 -16.69 -8.79 1.47
C ASP A 77 -16.70 -7.41 2.12
N GLY A 78 -16.76 -6.38 1.27
CA GLY A 78 -16.79 -4.99 1.69
C GLY A 78 -15.47 -4.43 2.23
N GLN A 79 -14.33 -5.13 2.14
CA GLN A 79 -13.02 -4.72 2.70
C GLN A 79 -11.90 -4.55 1.65
N GLY A 80 -12.25 -4.55 0.36
CA GLY A 80 -11.28 -4.52 -0.73
C GLY A 80 -10.53 -5.85 -0.90
N VAL A 81 -9.36 -5.79 -1.53
CA VAL A 81 -8.50 -6.94 -1.80
C VAL A 81 -7.42 -7.02 -0.75
N LYS A 82 -7.40 -8.12 -0.01
CA LYS A 82 -6.31 -8.51 0.86
C LYS A 82 -5.21 -9.19 0.06
N VAL A 83 -4.01 -8.64 0.17
CA VAL A 83 -2.84 -9.11 -0.56
C VAL A 83 -1.86 -9.72 0.42
N THR A 84 -1.54 -11.00 0.23
CA THR A 84 -0.61 -11.78 1.06
C THR A 84 0.51 -12.36 0.20
N ALA A 85 1.74 -12.28 0.70
CA ALA A 85 2.88 -12.93 0.08
C ALA A 85 2.84 -14.46 0.26
N VAL A 86 3.41 -15.18 -0.71
CA VAL A 86 3.71 -16.61 -0.53
C VAL A 86 5.03 -16.71 0.27
N PRO A 87 5.07 -17.45 1.39
CA PRO A 87 6.29 -17.58 2.18
C PRO A 87 7.47 -18.11 1.35
N GLY A 88 8.61 -17.42 1.42
CA GLY A 88 9.83 -17.80 0.68
C GLY A 88 9.87 -17.33 -0.78
N ASP A 89 8.90 -16.54 -1.22
CA ASP A 89 8.79 -16.02 -2.58
C ASP A 89 8.97 -14.49 -2.65
N HIS A 90 8.98 -13.95 -3.86
CA HIS A 90 8.92 -12.51 -4.10
C HIS A 90 7.61 -11.89 -3.61
N GLY A 91 7.62 -10.56 -3.47
CA GLY A 91 6.42 -9.80 -3.14
C GLY A 91 5.32 -10.01 -4.19
N PRO A 92 4.04 -10.07 -3.80
CA PRO A 92 2.93 -10.07 -4.75
C PRO A 92 3.08 -8.94 -5.78
N TYR A 93 2.94 -9.28 -7.06
CA TYR A 93 3.06 -8.33 -8.17
C TYR A 93 1.96 -8.59 -9.22
N ARG A 94 1.17 -7.56 -9.53
CA ARG A 94 0.18 -7.59 -10.62
C ARG A 94 0.31 -6.33 -11.47
N ILE A 95 -0.02 -6.48 -12.75
CA ILE A 95 -0.10 -5.37 -13.69
C ILE A 95 -1.49 -5.25 -14.27
N ARG A 96 -1.82 -4.05 -14.75
CA ARG A 96 -2.98 -3.81 -15.59
C ARG A 96 -2.58 -2.96 -16.77
N HIS A 97 -2.91 -3.44 -17.97
CA HIS A 97 -2.59 -2.76 -19.22
C HIS A 97 -3.60 -1.66 -19.53
N PHE A 98 -3.09 -0.50 -19.91
CA PHE A 98 -3.80 0.65 -20.44
C PHE A 98 -2.79 1.71 -20.86
N ASP A 99 -3.17 2.49 -21.85
CA ASP A 99 -2.28 3.40 -22.53
C ASP A 99 -2.50 4.85 -22.08
N LEU A 100 -1.43 5.51 -21.65
CA LEU A 100 -1.41 6.94 -21.37
C LEU A 100 0.01 7.53 -21.35
N THR A 101 0.12 8.85 -21.39
CA THR A 101 1.37 9.58 -21.10
C THR A 101 1.26 10.26 -19.75
N ASP A 102 0.25 11.13 -19.61
CA ASP A 102 -0.04 11.84 -18.36
C ASP A 102 -1.18 11.15 -17.60
N PHE A 103 -1.11 11.10 -16.27
CA PHE A 103 -2.13 10.42 -15.46
C PHE A 103 -2.48 11.13 -14.15
N VAL A 104 -3.65 10.77 -13.65
CA VAL A 104 -4.01 10.81 -12.24
C VAL A 104 -4.35 9.39 -11.81
N LEU A 105 -3.79 8.92 -10.71
CA LEU A 105 -4.11 7.65 -10.08
C LEU A 105 -4.65 7.94 -8.68
N GLN A 106 -5.73 7.27 -8.30
CA GLN A 106 -6.22 7.26 -6.93
C GLN A 106 -6.43 5.82 -6.47
N VAL A 107 -6.04 5.53 -5.24
CA VAL A 107 -6.23 4.21 -4.64
C VAL A 107 -6.31 4.33 -3.12
N SER A 108 -7.22 3.56 -2.52
CA SER A 108 -7.30 3.41 -1.08
C SER A 108 -6.48 2.20 -0.64
N PHE A 109 -5.76 2.32 0.46
CA PHE A 109 -4.92 1.25 1.00
C PHE A 109 -4.91 1.23 2.53
N MET A 110 -4.62 0.07 3.11
CA MET A 110 -4.48 -0.10 4.56
C MET A 110 -3.35 -1.07 4.87
N PHE A 111 -2.30 -0.58 5.52
CA PHE A 111 -1.19 -1.43 5.99
C PHE A 111 -1.65 -2.34 7.13
N ASP A 112 -1.44 -3.65 6.98
CA ASP A 112 -1.72 -4.66 8.00
C ASP A 112 -0.54 -5.65 8.16
N GLY A 113 0.59 -5.07 8.59
CA GLY A 113 1.82 -5.78 8.90
C GLY A 113 2.80 -5.98 7.75
N VAL A 114 2.44 -5.64 6.51
CA VAL A 114 3.41 -5.38 5.42
C VAL A 114 3.86 -3.93 5.51
N ASP A 115 5.13 -3.66 5.16
CA ASP A 115 5.76 -2.33 5.32
C ASP A 115 6.04 -1.63 3.99
N GLU A 116 5.69 -2.28 2.89
CA GLU A 116 6.01 -1.81 1.55
C GLU A 116 4.80 -2.01 0.63
N LEU A 117 4.40 -0.92 0.00
CA LEU A 117 3.43 -0.86 -1.08
C LEU A 117 4.00 0.01 -2.19
N ASN A 118 4.06 -0.51 -3.41
CA ASN A 118 4.56 0.22 -4.56
C ASN A 118 3.52 0.27 -5.67
N PHE A 119 3.41 1.43 -6.29
CA PHE A 119 2.75 1.62 -7.58
C PHE A 119 3.80 2.03 -8.60
N GLY A 120 3.71 1.48 -9.80
CA GLY A 120 4.62 1.80 -10.89
C GLY A 120 3.88 2.05 -12.20
N PHE A 121 4.54 2.74 -13.11
CA PHE A 121 4.15 2.80 -14.52
C PHE A 121 5.34 2.42 -15.38
N ASP A 122 5.07 1.60 -16.37
CA ASP A 122 6.07 0.93 -17.19
C ASP A 122 5.62 1.00 -18.67
N ASN A 123 6.50 0.58 -19.59
CA ASN A 123 6.20 0.48 -21.02
C ASN A 123 6.31 -0.97 -21.55
N ASP A 124 5.83 -1.19 -22.77
CA ASP A 124 5.85 -2.51 -23.45
C ASP A 124 7.27 -3.01 -23.76
N GLY A 125 8.29 -2.15 -23.60
CA GLY A 125 9.69 -2.56 -23.59
C GLY A 125 10.12 -3.29 -22.31
N GLY A 126 9.21 -3.48 -21.35
CA GLY A 126 9.49 -4.07 -20.04
C GLY A 126 10.28 -3.15 -19.11
N GLN A 127 10.39 -1.86 -19.45
CA GLN A 127 11.11 -0.88 -18.65
C GLN A 127 10.19 -0.34 -17.57
N HIS A 128 10.67 -0.41 -16.32
CA HIS A 128 10.12 0.43 -15.27
C HIS A 128 10.38 1.89 -15.64
N LEU A 129 9.39 2.78 -15.47
CA LEU A 129 9.59 4.21 -15.80
C LEU A 129 9.62 5.04 -14.53
N MET A 130 8.69 4.78 -13.62
CA MET A 130 8.54 5.54 -12.38
C MET A 130 7.82 4.73 -11.32
N GLY A 131 8.06 5.12 -10.06
CA GLY A 131 7.46 4.51 -8.90
C GLY A 131 6.95 5.53 -7.90
N CYS A 132 5.84 5.19 -7.24
CA CYS A 132 5.42 5.74 -5.97
C CYS A 132 5.55 4.64 -4.91
N HIS A 133 6.37 4.92 -3.90
CA HIS A 133 6.72 3.99 -2.83
C HIS A 133 6.09 4.47 -1.53
N LEU A 134 5.38 3.57 -0.87
CA LEU A 134 4.71 3.81 0.39
C LEU A 134 5.20 2.81 1.43
N SER A 135 5.47 3.33 2.62
CA SER A 135 5.61 2.56 3.85
C SER A 135 4.78 3.23 4.95
N PRO A 136 4.58 2.57 6.10
CA PRO A 136 3.95 3.23 7.25
C PRO A 136 4.64 4.55 7.65
N ASP A 137 5.94 4.69 7.37
CA ASP A 137 6.74 5.82 7.86
C ASP A 137 7.22 6.76 6.75
N SER A 138 6.93 6.46 5.48
CA SER A 138 7.37 7.27 4.35
C SER A 138 6.50 7.18 3.10
N ILE A 139 6.57 8.27 2.33
CA ILE A 139 6.14 8.33 0.94
C ILE A 139 7.33 8.81 0.10
N ALA A 140 7.56 8.19 -1.05
CA ALA A 140 8.58 8.61 -1.99
C ALA A 140 8.11 8.44 -3.44
N ILE A 141 8.68 9.25 -4.33
CA ILE A 141 8.51 9.13 -5.78
C ILE A 141 9.87 9.16 -6.46
N GLY A 142 9.99 8.43 -7.56
CA GLY A 142 11.24 8.37 -8.31
C GLY A 142 11.05 7.88 -9.73
N ARG A 143 12.08 8.09 -10.54
CA ARG A 143 12.23 7.47 -11.87
C ARG A 143 13.02 6.18 -11.72
N THR A 144 12.67 5.16 -12.49
CA THR A 144 13.34 3.85 -12.45
C THR A 144 13.99 3.55 -13.81
N PRO A 145 15.11 4.17 -14.18
CA PRO A 145 15.62 4.09 -15.56
C PRO A 145 16.19 2.71 -15.96
N LEU A 146 16.40 1.77 -15.03
CA LEU A 146 17.14 0.52 -15.27
C LEU A 146 16.37 -0.73 -14.81
N ILE A 147 16.52 -1.81 -15.58
CA ILE A 147 16.09 -3.17 -15.24
C ILE A 147 17.31 -3.94 -14.70
N GLY A 148 17.14 -4.79 -13.68
CA GLY A 148 18.15 -5.74 -13.22
C GLY A 148 18.82 -5.41 -11.88
N LYS A 149 19.86 -6.19 -11.52
CA LYS A 149 20.49 -6.19 -10.18
C LYS A 149 21.21 -4.88 -9.80
N ASP A 150 21.57 -4.07 -10.80
CA ASP A 150 22.22 -2.77 -10.60
C ASP A 150 21.23 -1.60 -10.70
N ARG A 151 19.91 -1.88 -10.66
CA ARG A 151 18.85 -0.87 -10.62
C ARG A 151 19.10 0.10 -9.46
N LYS A 152 19.18 1.38 -9.79
CA LYS A 152 19.04 2.48 -8.84
C LYS A 152 17.87 3.33 -9.30
N ASP A 153 16.91 3.51 -8.41
CA ASP A 153 15.86 4.49 -8.63
C ASP A 153 16.47 5.88 -8.46
N ASP A 154 16.22 6.74 -9.44
CA ASP A 154 16.50 8.16 -9.33
C ASP A 154 15.41 8.75 -8.44
N ALA A 155 15.64 8.69 -7.13
CA ALA A 155 14.74 9.26 -6.13
C ALA A 155 14.58 10.76 -6.40
N MET A 156 13.35 11.19 -6.63
CA MET A 156 13.04 12.59 -6.93
C MET A 156 12.72 13.35 -5.65
N ASP A 157 11.90 12.74 -4.79
CA ASP A 157 11.53 13.33 -3.51
C ASP A 157 11.02 12.27 -2.53
N HIS A 158 11.11 12.58 -1.25
CA HIS A 158 10.59 11.74 -0.18
C HIS A 158 10.09 12.61 0.98
N ALA A 159 9.12 12.09 1.73
CA ALA A 159 8.65 12.67 2.98
C ALA A 159 8.47 11.57 4.02
N THR A 160 8.80 11.90 5.27
CA THR A 160 8.43 11.09 6.42
C THR A 160 6.94 11.30 6.72
N CYS A 161 6.22 10.22 6.96
CA CYS A 161 4.83 10.24 7.37
C CYS A 161 4.63 9.28 8.55
N LYS A 162 3.40 9.21 9.07
CA LYS A 162 2.99 8.22 10.07
C LYS A 162 1.61 7.72 9.67
N LEU A 163 1.59 6.74 8.79
CA LEU A 163 0.38 6.06 8.34
C LEU A 163 0.03 4.98 9.36
N GLU A 164 -1.16 5.08 9.93
CA GLU A 164 -1.61 4.18 10.98
C GLU A 164 -1.96 2.80 10.39
N ARG A 165 -1.44 1.74 10.99
CA ARG A 165 -1.81 0.38 10.59
C ARG A 165 -3.25 0.08 10.98
N GLY A 166 -3.95 -0.64 10.13
CA GLY A 166 -5.39 -0.92 10.33
C GLY A 166 -6.29 0.28 10.04
N VAL A 167 -5.75 1.38 9.48
CA VAL A 167 -6.50 2.55 9.02
C VAL A 167 -6.41 2.65 7.50
N TRP A 168 -7.55 2.96 6.88
CA TRP A 168 -7.60 3.24 5.45
C TRP A 168 -7.06 4.64 5.15
N HIS A 169 -6.10 4.68 4.23
CA HIS A 169 -5.51 5.88 3.66
C HIS A 169 -5.81 5.94 2.17
N THR A 170 -5.71 7.13 1.57
CA THR A 170 -5.89 7.33 0.14
C THR A 170 -4.69 8.02 -0.48
N LEU A 171 -4.09 7.36 -1.49
CA LEU A 171 -3.07 7.93 -2.36
C LEU A 171 -3.74 8.62 -3.54
N VAL A 172 -3.27 9.82 -3.88
CA VAL A 172 -3.45 10.47 -5.18
C VAL A 172 -2.07 10.68 -5.79
N TRP A 173 -1.84 10.15 -6.98
CA TRP A 173 -0.57 10.27 -7.71
C TRP A 173 -0.82 10.89 -9.09
N GLU A 174 -0.18 12.03 -9.33
CA GLU A 174 -0.39 12.87 -10.50
C GLU A 174 0.91 12.98 -11.28
N CYS A 175 0.84 12.83 -12.61
CA CYS A 175 1.97 12.99 -13.51
C CYS A 175 1.53 13.75 -14.76
N LYS A 176 2.24 14.82 -15.11
CA LYS A 176 2.01 15.58 -16.34
C LYS A 176 3.32 16.10 -16.92
N GLY A 177 3.63 15.69 -18.14
CA GLY A 177 4.92 15.95 -18.76
C GLY A 177 6.06 15.46 -17.88
N GLN A 178 6.98 16.36 -17.53
CA GLN A 178 8.15 16.07 -16.71
C GLN A 178 7.91 16.26 -15.20
N GLU A 179 6.67 16.49 -14.77
CA GLU A 179 6.31 16.73 -13.38
C GLU A 179 5.51 15.58 -12.79
N MET A 180 5.83 15.26 -11.54
CA MET A 180 5.15 14.23 -10.79
C MET A 180 4.94 14.65 -9.33
N MET A 181 3.77 14.33 -8.79
CA MET A 181 3.37 14.65 -7.43
C MET A 181 2.58 13.48 -6.84
N ALA A 182 2.91 13.05 -5.63
CA ALA A 182 2.08 12.10 -4.89
C ALA A 182 1.65 12.69 -3.57
N CYS A 183 0.41 12.38 -3.17
CA CYS A 183 -0.19 12.85 -1.95
C CYS A 183 -0.95 11.74 -1.25
N VAL A 184 -0.74 11.58 0.05
CA VAL A 184 -1.58 10.72 0.89
C VAL A 184 -2.43 11.59 1.81
N ASP A 185 -3.73 11.31 1.83
CA ASP A 185 -4.76 11.97 2.65
C ASP A 185 -4.77 13.51 2.60
N GLN A 186 -4.28 14.12 1.51
CA GLN A 186 -4.10 15.57 1.39
C GLN A 186 -3.11 16.18 2.41
N GLN A 187 -2.33 15.34 3.10
CA GLN A 187 -1.44 15.74 4.19
C GLN A 187 0.03 15.59 3.78
N TRP A 188 0.44 14.39 3.39
CA TRP A 188 1.83 14.11 3.04
C TRP A 188 1.99 14.20 1.54
N VAL A 189 2.89 15.07 1.09
CA VAL A 189 3.06 15.42 -0.31
C VAL A 189 4.54 15.32 -0.67
N VAL A 190 4.79 14.68 -1.81
CA VAL A 190 6.10 14.65 -2.46
C VAL A 190 5.96 15.15 -3.89
N TYR A 191 6.98 15.87 -4.38
CA TYR A 191 6.98 16.45 -5.71
C TYR A 191 8.36 16.35 -6.34
N GLY A 192 8.39 16.03 -7.63
CA GLY A 192 9.62 16.06 -8.39
C GLY A 192 9.43 16.47 -9.84
N HIS A 193 10.55 16.81 -10.45
CA HIS A 193 10.67 17.08 -11.87
C HIS A 193 11.89 16.36 -12.42
N THR A 194 11.74 15.62 -13.51
CA THR A 194 12.86 14.91 -14.15
C THR A 194 12.57 14.64 -15.62
N ASP A 195 13.63 14.51 -16.41
CA ASP A 195 13.52 14.05 -17.80
C ASP A 195 13.14 12.56 -17.85
N GLY A 196 12.53 12.15 -18.96
CA GLY A 196 12.28 10.74 -19.27
C GLY A 196 11.03 10.13 -18.62
N ILE A 197 10.27 10.89 -17.82
CA ILE A 197 8.94 10.48 -17.34
C ILE A 197 7.79 10.99 -18.22
N ASP A 198 8.07 11.99 -19.07
CA ASP A 198 7.20 12.44 -20.16
C ASP A 198 7.30 11.45 -21.34
N CYS A 199 6.74 10.27 -21.14
CA CYS A 199 6.80 9.18 -22.10
C CYS A 199 5.54 8.33 -22.02
N TYR A 200 5.31 7.58 -23.09
CA TYR A 200 4.19 6.66 -23.20
C TYR A 200 4.34 5.49 -22.25
N LYS A 201 3.24 5.18 -21.55
CA LYS A 201 3.10 4.11 -20.54
C LYS A 201 2.02 3.16 -21.01
N THR A 202 2.23 1.87 -20.82
CA THR A 202 1.35 0.81 -21.35
C THR A 202 0.75 -0.07 -20.27
N TYR A 203 1.28 0.01 -19.04
CA TYR A 203 0.66 -0.60 -17.88
C TYR A 203 1.03 0.12 -16.59
N THR A 204 0.17 -0.07 -15.60
CA THR A 204 0.50 0.18 -14.20
C THR A 204 0.88 -1.15 -13.53
N ALA A 205 1.79 -1.06 -12.58
CA ALA A 205 2.19 -2.15 -11.73
C ALA A 205 1.81 -1.86 -10.28
N PHE A 206 1.40 -2.89 -9.56
CA PHE A 206 1.22 -2.90 -8.13
C PHE A 206 2.13 -3.96 -7.55
N SER A 207 2.82 -3.64 -6.46
CA SER A 207 3.58 -4.63 -5.69
C SER A 207 3.60 -4.35 -4.19
N THR A 208 3.88 -5.39 -3.40
CA THR A 208 4.01 -5.28 -1.95
C THR A 208 5.24 -6.01 -1.45
N GLY A 209 5.67 -5.72 -0.22
CA GLY A 209 6.73 -6.49 0.45
C GLY A 209 6.35 -7.97 0.67
N ALA A 210 7.36 -8.83 0.81
CA ALA A 210 7.22 -10.27 0.99
C ALA A 210 7.33 -10.70 2.47
N VAL A 211 6.37 -10.28 3.31
CA VAL A 211 6.39 -10.62 4.75
C VAL A 211 5.42 -11.78 5.02
N PRO A 212 5.91 -12.99 5.41
CA PRO A 212 5.04 -14.15 5.63
C PRO A 212 3.95 -13.89 6.68
N GLY A 213 2.70 -14.21 6.33
CA GLY A 213 1.55 -14.10 7.23
C GLY A 213 1.07 -12.67 7.49
N LYS A 214 1.64 -11.67 6.81
CA LYS A 214 1.21 -10.27 6.86
C LYS A 214 0.56 -9.86 5.55
N PHE A 215 -0.23 -8.81 5.59
CA PHE A 215 -0.96 -8.37 4.42
C PHE A 215 -1.08 -6.85 4.32
N ILE A 216 -1.62 -6.44 3.18
CA ILE A 216 -2.12 -5.09 2.96
C ILE A 216 -3.49 -5.23 2.31
N HIS A 217 -4.36 -4.25 2.54
CA HIS A 217 -5.60 -4.14 1.78
C HIS A 217 -5.52 -3.01 0.78
N VAL A 218 -6.14 -3.21 -0.38
CA VAL A 218 -6.33 -2.17 -1.39
C VAL A 218 -7.77 -2.13 -1.89
N ALA A 219 -8.25 -0.94 -2.15
CA ALA A 219 -9.62 -0.66 -2.59
C ALA A 219 -9.65 0.53 -3.57
N ASN A 220 -10.73 0.66 -4.34
CA ASN A 220 -11.07 1.88 -5.08
C ASN A 220 -9.95 2.39 -6.01
N TYR A 221 -9.33 1.48 -6.78
CA TYR A 221 -8.30 1.85 -7.75
C TYR A 221 -8.93 2.54 -8.95
N ARG A 222 -8.54 3.79 -9.19
CA ARG A 222 -8.99 4.57 -10.34
C ARG A 222 -7.82 5.25 -11.01
N ALA A 223 -7.87 5.33 -12.34
CA ALA A 223 -6.89 6.08 -13.11
C ALA A 223 -7.57 6.89 -14.20
N TRP A 224 -7.10 8.11 -14.40
CA TRP A 224 -7.56 9.05 -15.42
C TRP A 224 -6.37 9.52 -16.25
N GLN A 225 -6.64 9.98 -17.47
CA GLN A 225 -5.73 10.88 -18.16
C GLN A 225 -5.60 12.18 -17.36
N ALA A 226 -4.40 12.75 -17.26
CA ALA A 226 -4.28 14.08 -16.66
C ALA A 226 -4.87 15.16 -17.58
N GLY A 227 -5.66 16.05 -17.01
CA GLY A 227 -6.18 17.24 -17.66
C GLY A 227 -5.18 18.38 -17.72
N ALA A 228 -5.69 19.61 -17.67
CA ALA A 228 -4.88 20.81 -17.54
C ALA A 228 -4.24 20.90 -16.15
N PHE A 229 -3.17 21.67 -16.01
CA PHE A 229 -2.73 22.09 -14.68
C PHE A 229 -3.82 22.91 -14.00
N THR A 230 -3.99 22.72 -12.70
CA THR A 230 -4.93 23.55 -11.92
C THR A 230 -4.44 25.00 -11.88
N ALA A 231 -5.37 25.96 -11.82
CA ALA A 231 -5.02 27.38 -11.74
C ALA A 231 -4.15 27.70 -10.52
N GLU A 232 -4.39 27.01 -9.40
CA GLU A 232 -3.55 27.13 -8.20
C GLU A 232 -2.16 26.55 -8.39
N TRP A 233 -1.99 25.49 -9.19
CA TRP A 233 -0.66 24.94 -9.48
C TRP A 233 0.17 25.96 -10.25
N GLU A 234 -0.34 26.47 -11.36
CA GLU A 234 0.37 27.45 -12.21
C GLU A 234 0.80 28.70 -11.44
N THR A 235 -0.04 29.18 -10.51
CA THR A 235 0.22 30.42 -9.78
C THR A 235 1.01 30.24 -8.49
N LYS A 236 0.95 29.06 -7.84
CA LYS A 236 1.49 28.84 -6.49
C LYS A 236 2.38 27.61 -6.38
N LYS A 237 2.79 26.96 -7.48
CA LYS A 237 3.63 25.75 -7.50
C LYS A 237 4.75 25.78 -6.46
N ARG A 238 5.63 26.79 -6.54
CA ARG A 238 6.78 26.92 -5.62
C ARG A 238 6.36 27.12 -4.16
N ALA A 239 5.32 27.92 -3.92
CA ALA A 239 4.81 28.16 -2.57
C ALA A 239 4.18 26.89 -1.99
N ARG A 240 3.45 26.09 -2.79
CA ARG A 240 2.85 24.83 -2.36
C ARG A 240 3.90 23.76 -2.06
N VAL A 241 4.84 23.54 -2.96
CA VAL A 241 5.94 22.58 -2.73
C VAL A 241 6.71 22.94 -1.45
N VAL A 242 6.94 24.24 -1.19
CA VAL A 242 7.57 24.71 0.05
C VAL A 242 6.66 24.57 1.27
N GLU A 243 5.37 24.90 1.17
CA GLU A 243 4.38 24.80 2.27
C GLU A 243 4.22 23.34 2.73
N TYR A 244 4.12 22.40 1.80
CA TYR A 244 4.00 20.99 2.14
C TYR A 244 5.27 20.44 2.78
N LYS A 245 6.46 20.90 2.33
CA LYS A 245 7.74 20.50 2.94
C LYS A 245 8.02 21.15 4.29
N SER A 246 7.45 22.34 4.54
CA SER A 246 7.66 23.08 5.79
C SER A 246 6.74 22.66 6.92
N LYS A 247 5.60 22.02 6.61
CA LYS A 247 4.80 21.25 7.57
C LYS A 247 5.54 19.95 7.96
N LYS A 248 6.68 20.09 8.65
CA LYS A 248 7.27 18.98 9.38
C LYS A 248 6.31 18.61 10.50
N HIS A 249 5.68 17.44 10.39
CA HIS A 249 4.84 16.84 11.42
C HIS A 249 5.66 15.89 12.30
#